data_AF-A0A9E4ALG1-F1
#
_entry.id   AF-A0A9E4ALG1-F1
#
_cell.length_a   1.000
_cell.length_b   1.000
_cell.length_c   1.000
_cell.angle_alpha   90.00
_cell.angle_beta   90.00
_cell.angle_gamma   90.00
#
_symmetry.space_group_name_H-M   'P 1'
#
loop_
_entity.id
_entity.type
_entity.pdbx_description
1 polymer ?
#
loop_
_entity_poly.entity_id
_entity_poly.type
_entity_poly.pdbx_seq_one_letter_code
_entity_poly.pdbx_strand_id
1 'polypeptide(L)'
;MEDKDGDAMEDKDGDAMEGGESALSAECLPGGVLDDAATISSCSIEASQQVTGFSFDATFNLLAVFPIEGVEGEAMSAMELSGRVSPPDGFEYMISLGPEGEMIEIRGLAIGTDAYTQDPESGQWYKGTPFDSEFLSVVPLVEMLLPPSDAGATLSETLELDDGTKGYVLLYDQPDQGSGMEGFGFPGGDLTRVVGADDFLTREVRIGVEGLDNEVRDLLAITYHGYNEVYEIEPPQEYITLPDFPDDGFEPGSSEPPTILGLATNEDGDIQVMFSEPVHVQGEVELYVLDPATGGWGLPLLGGSGTDTLTFDADAEGRPPLVLGESQIAGLTFPGADSEIADADGNWPILDFEPWTYE
;
A
#
# COMPACT_ATOMS: atom_id res chain seq x y z
N MET A 1 -32.32 -7.44 -66.59
CA MET A 1 -31.98 -6.01 -66.76
C MET A 1 -32.28 -5.39 -65.42
N GLU A 2 -31.31 -4.60 -64.93
CA GLU A 2 -31.41 -3.70 -63.77
C GLU A 2 -31.44 -4.40 -62.40
N ASP A 3 -30.65 -4.01 -61.38
CA ASP A 3 -29.48 -3.14 -61.32
C ASP A 3 -28.62 -3.59 -60.12
N LYS A 4 -27.31 -3.38 -60.25
CA LYS A 4 -26.30 -3.55 -59.20
C LYS A 4 -26.12 -2.20 -58.51
N ASP A 5 -26.51 -2.09 -57.26
CA ASP A 5 -26.04 -1.02 -56.39
C ASP A 5 -25.02 -1.62 -55.42
N GLY A 6 -23.76 -1.26 -55.68
CA GLY A 6 -22.64 -1.49 -54.77
C GLY A 6 -22.48 -0.25 -53.90
N ASP A 7 -22.72 -0.41 -52.60
CA ASP A 7 -22.34 0.58 -51.61
C ASP A 7 -20.82 0.55 -51.42
N ALA A 8 -20.20 1.65 -51.82
CA ALA A 8 -18.82 1.98 -51.49
C ALA A 8 -18.73 2.25 -50.00
N MET A 9 -17.93 1.46 -49.28
CA MET A 9 -17.42 1.84 -47.97
C MET A 9 -16.47 3.03 -48.18
N GLU A 10 -16.90 4.20 -47.75
CA GLU A 10 -16.01 5.35 -47.54
C GLU A 10 -15.04 5.00 -46.42
N ASP A 11 -13.75 4.91 -46.79
CA ASP A 11 -12.64 4.97 -45.87
C ASP A 11 -12.74 6.29 -45.08
N LYS A 12 -13.06 6.18 -43.79
CA LYS A 12 -12.89 7.29 -42.86
C LYS A 12 -11.40 7.45 -42.59
N ASP A 13 -10.79 8.37 -43.32
CA ASP A 13 -9.50 8.93 -43.01
C ASP A 13 -9.45 9.29 -41.52
N GLY A 14 -8.43 8.78 -40.84
CA GLY A 14 -8.16 9.05 -39.45
C GLY A 14 -7.87 10.53 -39.25
N ASP A 15 -8.72 11.19 -38.46
CA ASP A 15 -8.39 12.44 -37.81
C ASP A 15 -7.18 12.19 -36.92
N ALA A 16 -5.99 12.51 -37.43
CA ALA A 16 -4.81 12.69 -36.62
C ALA A 16 -5.16 13.75 -35.59
N MET A 17 -5.17 13.37 -34.30
CA MET A 17 -5.34 14.28 -33.19
C MET A 17 -4.28 15.38 -33.33
N GLU A 18 -4.71 16.57 -33.76
CA GLU A 18 -3.90 17.77 -33.67
C GLU A 18 -3.53 17.95 -32.19
N GLY A 19 -2.23 17.94 -31.90
CA GLY A 19 -1.71 18.04 -30.55
C GLY A 19 -2.30 19.25 -29.84
N GLY A 20 -3.13 18.99 -28.84
CA GLY A 20 -3.59 20.03 -27.92
C GLY A 20 -2.35 20.64 -27.27
N GLU A 21 -2.13 21.92 -27.51
CA GLU A 21 -1.12 22.68 -26.77
C GLU A 21 -1.43 22.51 -25.28
N SER A 22 -0.56 21.77 -24.59
CA SER A 22 -0.50 21.67 -23.13
C SER A 22 -0.52 23.08 -22.55
N ALA A 23 -1.66 23.50 -22.01
CA ALA A 23 -1.90 24.85 -21.56
C ALA A 23 -1.65 24.94 -20.07
N LEU A 24 -0.39 24.78 -19.66
CA LEU A 24 0.05 25.28 -18.36
C LEU A 24 -0.42 26.74 -18.21
N SER A 25 -0.86 27.12 -17.02
CA SER A 25 -1.25 28.50 -16.77
C SER A 25 -0.09 29.45 -17.10
N ALA A 26 -0.39 30.71 -17.44
CA ALA A 26 0.62 31.67 -17.90
C ALA A 26 1.75 31.91 -16.87
N GLU A 27 1.47 31.65 -15.59
CA GLU A 27 2.41 31.76 -14.47
C GLU A 27 3.40 30.59 -14.42
N CYS A 28 3.03 29.45 -15.00
CA CYS A 28 3.83 28.23 -15.12
C CYS A 28 4.62 28.15 -16.44
N LEU A 29 4.61 29.21 -17.26
CA LEU A 29 5.35 29.20 -18.51
C LEU A 29 6.86 29.37 -18.28
N PRO A 30 7.71 28.52 -18.89
CA PRO A 30 9.15 28.56 -18.69
C PRO A 30 9.73 29.89 -19.20
N GLY A 31 10.28 30.69 -18.28
CA GLY A 31 10.81 32.01 -18.59
C GLY A 31 11.33 32.82 -17.41
N GLY A 32 11.08 32.37 -16.17
CA GLY A 32 11.58 32.98 -14.95
C GLY A 32 11.86 31.93 -13.88
N VAL A 33 12.71 32.29 -12.91
CA VAL A 33 12.88 31.51 -11.68
C VAL A 33 11.69 31.88 -10.79
N LEU A 34 10.83 30.90 -10.49
CA LEU A 34 9.83 31.06 -9.44
C LEU A 34 10.52 31.00 -8.08
N ASP A 35 10.10 31.87 -7.16
CA ASP A 35 10.58 31.94 -5.78
C ASP A 35 9.45 31.71 -4.74
N ASP A 36 8.23 31.46 -5.22
CA ASP A 36 7.04 31.21 -4.41
C ASP A 36 6.66 29.72 -4.42
N ALA A 37 6.71 29.09 -3.26
CA ALA A 37 6.45 27.66 -3.09
C ALA A 37 5.03 27.24 -3.50
N ALA A 38 4.04 28.08 -3.21
CA ALA A 38 2.65 27.81 -3.56
C ALA A 38 2.46 27.81 -5.08
N THR A 39 3.05 28.78 -5.78
CA THR A 39 3.04 28.84 -7.25
C THR A 39 3.75 27.62 -7.84
N ILE A 40 4.93 27.25 -7.33
CA ILE A 40 5.66 26.05 -7.81
C ILE A 40 4.83 24.77 -7.61
N SER A 41 4.22 24.60 -6.44
CA SER A 41 3.36 23.46 -6.11
C SER A 41 2.14 23.40 -7.05
N SER A 42 1.44 24.52 -7.23
CA SER A 42 0.29 24.62 -8.15
C SER A 42 0.67 24.32 -9.60
N CYS A 43 1.79 24.85 -10.08
CA CYS A 43 2.30 24.53 -11.42
C CYS A 43 2.64 23.04 -11.57
N SER A 44 3.15 22.42 -10.50
CA SER A 44 3.48 21.00 -10.52
C SER A 44 2.26 20.10 -10.58
N ILE A 45 1.19 20.49 -9.89
CA ILE A 45 -0.12 19.82 -9.97
C ILE A 45 -0.68 19.94 -11.40
N GLU A 46 -0.67 21.15 -11.98
CA GLU A 46 -1.13 21.40 -13.36
C GLU A 46 -0.33 20.59 -14.39
N ALA A 47 0.99 20.49 -14.21
CA ALA A 47 1.86 19.69 -15.09
C ALA A 47 1.57 18.19 -14.96
N SER A 48 1.40 17.70 -13.73
CA SER A 48 1.14 16.28 -13.45
C SER A 48 -0.20 15.79 -14.04
N GLN A 49 -1.22 16.65 -14.07
CA GLN A 49 -2.51 16.34 -14.70
C GLN A 49 -2.43 16.12 -16.21
N GLN A 50 -1.33 16.53 -16.84
CA GLN A 50 -1.12 16.41 -18.29
C GLN A 50 -0.22 15.22 -18.64
N VAL A 51 0.28 14.49 -17.64
CA VAL A 51 1.12 13.32 -17.82
C VAL A 51 0.29 12.17 -18.39
N THR A 52 0.75 11.57 -19.49
CA THR A 52 0.09 10.40 -20.10
C THR A 52 0.71 9.07 -19.69
N GLY A 53 1.86 9.10 -19.02
CA GLY A 53 2.54 7.92 -18.51
C GLY A 53 3.81 8.30 -17.77
N PHE A 54 4.27 7.45 -16.87
CA PHE A 54 5.53 7.63 -16.15
C PHE A 54 6.01 6.30 -15.57
N SER A 55 7.26 6.25 -15.16
CA SER A 55 7.83 5.18 -14.35
C SER A 55 8.30 5.73 -13.02
N PHE A 56 8.39 4.85 -12.02
CA PHE A 56 8.81 5.23 -10.69
C PHE A 56 9.57 4.11 -10.01
N ASP A 57 10.47 4.51 -9.12
CA ASP A 57 11.14 3.66 -8.15
C ASP A 57 10.80 4.18 -6.76
N ALA A 58 10.37 3.31 -5.86
CA ALA A 58 9.99 3.62 -4.50
C ALA A 58 10.75 2.71 -3.54
N THR A 59 11.25 3.29 -2.45
CA THR A 59 11.88 2.56 -1.35
C THR A 59 11.11 2.87 -0.07
N PHE A 60 10.68 1.83 0.62
CA PHE A 60 10.01 1.89 1.90
C PHE A 60 10.92 1.33 2.99
N ASN A 61 11.31 2.16 3.94
CA ASN A 61 12.14 1.77 5.08
C ASN A 61 11.24 1.39 6.27
N LEU A 62 10.88 0.12 6.37
CA LEU A 62 9.97 -0.37 7.40
C LEU A 62 10.55 -0.23 8.83
N LEU A 63 11.88 -0.23 8.96
CA LEU A 63 12.56 -0.03 10.24
C LEU A 63 12.38 1.38 10.81
N ALA A 64 12.00 2.36 9.97
CA ALA A 64 11.72 3.71 10.43
C ALA A 64 10.42 3.80 11.24
N VAL A 65 9.46 2.89 11.02
CA VAL A 65 8.17 2.86 11.74
C VAL A 65 8.17 1.82 12.86
N PHE A 66 8.81 0.67 12.64
CA PHE A 66 8.83 -0.44 13.60
C PHE A 66 10.26 -0.70 14.08
N PRO A 67 10.77 0.07 15.07
CA PRO A 67 12.04 -0.23 15.69
C PRO A 67 11.91 -1.52 16.51
N ILE A 68 12.25 -2.66 15.90
CA ILE A 68 12.30 -3.94 16.61
C ILE A 68 13.59 -3.98 17.44
N GLU A 69 13.50 -3.71 18.74
CA GLU A 69 14.65 -3.85 19.65
C GLU A 69 15.17 -5.30 19.62
N GLY A 70 16.45 -5.48 19.32
CA GLY A 70 17.12 -6.78 19.37
C GLY A 70 17.32 -7.49 18.04
N VAL A 71 16.80 -6.97 16.91
CA VAL A 71 17.19 -7.44 15.57
C VAL A 71 18.47 -6.71 15.15
N GLU A 72 19.61 -7.16 15.66
CA GLU A 72 20.91 -6.82 15.07
C GLU A 72 21.05 -7.56 13.73
N GLY A 73 20.49 -7.00 12.67
CA GLY A 73 20.64 -7.53 11.32
C GLY A 73 19.66 -6.91 10.32
N GLU A 74 20.12 -6.76 9.08
CA GLU A 74 19.45 -6.17 7.90
C GLU A 74 18.19 -6.96 7.42
N ALA A 75 17.54 -7.72 8.30
CA ALA A 75 16.72 -8.87 7.95
C ALA A 75 15.38 -8.54 7.26
N MET A 76 14.87 -7.31 7.33
CA MET A 76 13.81 -6.79 6.45
C MET A 76 13.89 -5.25 6.43
N SER A 77 14.96 -4.73 5.84
CA SER A 77 15.30 -3.30 5.97
C SER A 77 14.55 -2.40 4.98
N ALA A 78 14.19 -2.94 3.82
CA ALA A 78 13.58 -2.16 2.75
C ALA A 78 12.61 -3.00 1.91
N MET A 79 11.45 -2.42 1.61
CA MET A 79 10.61 -2.86 0.50
C MET A 79 10.89 -1.92 -0.67
N GLU A 80 11.30 -2.48 -1.81
CA GLU A 80 11.46 -1.72 -3.04
C GLU A 80 10.23 -1.97 -3.91
N LEU A 81 9.71 -0.91 -4.51
CA LEU A 81 8.59 -0.97 -5.44
C LEU A 81 8.99 -0.17 -6.66
N SER A 82 9.10 -0.81 -7.81
CA SER A 82 9.24 -0.11 -9.08
C SER A 82 7.99 -0.32 -9.92
N GLY A 83 7.69 0.61 -10.81
CA GLY A 83 6.53 0.45 -11.67
C GLY A 83 6.47 1.42 -12.84
N ARG A 84 5.49 1.17 -13.68
CA ARG A 84 5.16 1.93 -14.88
C ARG A 84 3.67 2.16 -14.90
N VAL A 85 3.30 3.37 -15.27
CA VAL A 85 1.92 3.81 -15.35
C VAL A 85 1.72 4.35 -16.75
N SER A 86 0.72 3.84 -17.46
CA SER A 86 0.33 4.36 -18.79
C SER A 86 -1.18 4.41 -18.87
N PRO A 87 -1.81 5.47 -18.32
CA PRO A 87 -3.27 5.54 -18.30
C PRO A 87 -3.87 5.85 -19.67
N PRO A 88 -5.10 5.40 -19.95
CA PRO A 88 -5.93 4.54 -19.11
C PRO A 88 -5.55 3.04 -19.19
N ASP A 89 -4.49 2.73 -19.93
CA ASP A 89 -4.19 1.39 -20.44
C ASP A 89 -3.71 0.43 -19.33
N GLY A 90 -2.98 0.91 -18.33
CA GLY A 90 -2.68 0.10 -17.16
C GLY A 90 -1.56 0.59 -16.26
N PHE A 91 -1.28 -0.24 -15.26
CA PHE A 91 -0.26 -0.09 -14.25
C PHE A 91 0.52 -1.40 -14.15
N GLU A 92 1.82 -1.37 -14.33
CA GLU A 92 2.71 -2.50 -14.12
C GLU A 92 3.60 -2.19 -12.92
N TYR A 93 3.80 -3.16 -12.04
CA TYR A 93 4.67 -2.97 -10.89
C TYR A 93 5.47 -4.21 -10.55
N MET A 94 6.56 -4.00 -9.84
CA MET A 94 7.42 -5.01 -9.28
C MET A 94 7.75 -4.61 -7.85
N ILE A 95 7.33 -5.44 -6.91
CA ILE A 95 7.64 -5.33 -5.49
C ILE A 95 8.79 -6.27 -5.19
N SER A 96 9.85 -5.79 -4.58
CA SER A 96 10.93 -6.59 -4.06
C SER A 96 10.90 -6.53 -2.53
N LEU A 97 10.75 -7.69 -1.87
CA LEU A 97 10.70 -7.83 -0.42
C LEU A 97 11.87 -8.67 0.08
N GLY A 98 12.67 -8.17 1.00
CA GLY A 98 13.68 -8.98 1.67
C GLY A 98 14.89 -8.19 2.19
N PRO A 99 15.84 -8.88 2.85
CA PRO A 99 17.15 -8.32 3.15
C PRO A 99 17.98 -8.19 1.86
N GLU A 100 18.96 -7.27 1.86
CA GLU A 100 19.89 -7.07 0.73
C GLU A 100 20.50 -8.42 0.28
N GLY A 101 20.05 -8.94 -0.87
CA GLY A 101 20.58 -10.17 -1.49
C GLY A 101 19.64 -11.38 -1.52
N GLU A 102 18.51 -11.38 -0.80
CA GLU A 102 17.47 -12.42 -0.84
C GLU A 102 16.08 -11.79 -1.07
N MET A 103 15.96 -10.98 -2.12
CA MET A 103 14.70 -10.31 -2.46
C MET A 103 13.73 -11.28 -3.14
N ILE A 104 12.49 -11.34 -2.63
CA ILE A 104 11.34 -11.94 -3.31
C ILE A 104 10.76 -10.87 -4.24
N GLU A 105 10.80 -11.11 -5.54
CA GLU A 105 10.26 -10.21 -6.56
C GLU A 105 8.83 -10.61 -6.95
N ILE A 106 7.84 -9.86 -6.48
CA ILE A 106 6.44 -10.03 -6.85
C ILE A 106 6.13 -9.05 -7.98
N ARG A 107 5.79 -9.57 -9.16
CA ARG A 107 5.34 -8.75 -10.29
C ARG A 107 3.82 -8.68 -10.31
N GLY A 108 3.28 -7.50 -10.59
CA GLY A 108 1.85 -7.31 -10.76
C GLY A 108 1.52 -6.40 -11.94
N LEU A 109 0.28 -6.53 -12.42
CA LEU A 109 -0.29 -5.77 -13.51
C LEU A 109 -1.72 -5.40 -13.15
N ALA A 110 -2.14 -4.18 -13.41
CA ALA A 110 -3.53 -3.76 -13.36
C ALA A 110 -3.92 -3.12 -14.70
N ILE A 111 -4.97 -3.64 -15.35
CA ILE A 111 -5.41 -3.23 -16.68
C ILE A 111 -6.92 -3.08 -16.64
N GLY A 112 -7.40 -1.84 -16.74
CA GLY A 112 -8.80 -1.53 -16.46
C GLY A 112 -9.15 -1.88 -15.01
N THR A 113 -10.13 -2.77 -14.81
CA THR A 113 -10.53 -3.27 -13.47
C THR A 113 -9.83 -4.57 -13.08
N ASP A 114 -9.08 -5.18 -13.99
CA ASP A 114 -8.47 -6.49 -13.76
C ASP A 114 -7.09 -6.31 -13.11
N ALA A 115 -6.83 -7.06 -12.04
CA ALA A 115 -5.51 -7.17 -11.41
C ALA A 115 -4.92 -8.56 -11.64
N TYR A 116 -3.62 -8.61 -11.89
CA TYR A 116 -2.85 -9.82 -12.10
C TYR A 116 -1.60 -9.80 -11.23
N THR A 117 -1.26 -10.93 -10.63
CA THR A 117 -0.04 -11.12 -9.84
C THR A 117 0.69 -12.35 -10.34
N GLN A 118 2.00 -12.25 -10.50
CA GLN A 118 2.86 -13.36 -10.87
C GLN A 118 3.44 -14.01 -9.62
N ASP A 119 3.29 -15.32 -9.49
CA ASP A 119 4.01 -16.08 -8.48
C ASP A 119 5.52 -16.08 -8.83
N PRO A 120 6.39 -15.58 -7.94
CA PRO A 120 7.83 -15.50 -8.18
C PRO A 120 8.49 -16.84 -8.45
N GLU A 121 7.99 -17.94 -7.86
CA GLU A 121 8.64 -19.25 -7.97
C GLU A 121 8.24 -19.98 -9.26
N SER A 122 6.94 -20.02 -9.56
CA SER A 122 6.43 -20.76 -10.72
C SER A 122 6.37 -19.91 -12.00
N GLY A 123 6.40 -18.58 -11.88
CA GLY A 123 6.13 -17.65 -12.97
C GLY A 123 4.67 -17.65 -13.44
N GLN A 124 3.78 -18.37 -12.75
CA GLN A 124 2.36 -18.46 -13.08
C GLN A 124 1.66 -17.13 -12.73
N TRP A 125 0.92 -16.59 -13.69
CA TRP A 125 0.05 -15.45 -13.43
C TRP A 125 -1.27 -15.89 -12.83
N TYR A 126 -1.74 -15.12 -11.86
CA TYR A 126 -3.04 -15.24 -11.22
C TYR A 126 -3.81 -13.97 -11.47
N LYS A 127 -5.06 -14.10 -11.94
CA LYS A 127 -5.99 -12.98 -11.99
C LYS A 127 -6.70 -12.89 -10.64
N GLY A 128 -6.48 -11.79 -9.94
CA GLY A 128 -7.02 -11.52 -8.62
C GLY A 128 -8.36 -10.79 -8.66
N THR A 129 -8.83 -10.38 -7.47
CA THR A 129 -10.03 -9.58 -7.27
C THR A 129 -9.90 -8.24 -8.03
N PRO A 130 -10.99 -7.72 -8.61
CA PRO A 130 -10.95 -6.43 -9.28
C PRO A 130 -10.39 -5.35 -8.36
N PHE A 131 -9.46 -4.55 -8.88
CA PHE A 131 -8.97 -3.37 -8.16
C PHE A 131 -9.96 -2.23 -8.35
N ASP A 132 -10.14 -1.38 -7.33
CA ASP A 132 -10.89 -0.15 -7.52
C ASP A 132 -10.14 0.73 -8.52
N SER A 133 -10.78 0.98 -9.67
CA SER A 133 -10.23 1.81 -10.74
C SER A 133 -9.89 3.23 -10.27
N GLU A 134 -10.48 3.70 -9.17
CA GLU A 134 -10.13 5.00 -8.59
C GLU A 134 -8.67 5.05 -8.11
N PHE A 135 -8.10 3.92 -7.69
CA PHE A 135 -6.69 3.79 -7.31
C PHE A 135 -5.72 3.93 -8.49
N LEU A 136 -6.22 3.71 -9.73
CA LEU A 136 -5.45 3.85 -10.97
C LEU A 136 -5.65 5.20 -11.65
N SER A 137 -6.36 6.14 -11.01
CA SER A 137 -6.48 7.49 -11.57
C SER A 137 -5.09 8.12 -11.70
N VAL A 138 -4.81 8.71 -12.87
CA VAL A 138 -3.50 9.19 -13.39
C VAL A 138 -2.76 10.19 -12.49
N VAL A 139 -3.44 10.63 -11.44
CA VAL A 139 -2.89 11.48 -10.41
C VAL A 139 -1.74 10.69 -9.79
N PRO A 140 -0.46 11.14 -9.93
CA PRO A 140 0.68 10.43 -9.36
C PRO A 140 0.35 10.07 -7.91
N LEU A 141 0.74 8.88 -7.44
CA LEU A 141 0.59 8.47 -6.02
C LEU A 141 0.93 9.61 -5.05
N VAL A 142 1.90 10.44 -5.41
CA VAL A 142 2.29 11.67 -4.73
C VAL A 142 1.17 12.70 -4.52
N GLU A 143 0.33 12.98 -5.51
CA GLU A 143 -0.76 13.94 -5.37
C GLU A 143 -1.86 13.42 -4.42
N MET A 144 -1.95 12.10 -4.19
CA MET A 144 -2.76 11.54 -3.09
C MET A 144 -2.10 11.71 -1.72
N LEU A 145 -0.76 11.74 -1.66
CA LEU A 145 0.02 11.92 -0.44
C LEU A 145 0.13 13.41 -0.05
N LEU A 146 -0.01 14.31 -1.01
CA LEU A 146 0.06 15.75 -0.76
C LEU A 146 -1.24 16.25 -0.11
N PRO A 147 -1.14 17.22 0.83
CA PRO A 147 -2.32 17.86 1.36
C PRO A 147 -3.12 18.50 0.20
N PRO A 148 -4.46 18.43 0.23
CA PRO A 148 -5.34 18.94 -0.84
C PRO A 148 -5.29 20.47 -1.02
N SER A 149 -4.46 21.17 -0.23
CA SER A 149 -4.17 22.58 -0.36
C SER A 149 -2.67 22.81 -0.27
N ASP A 150 -2.13 23.71 -1.10
CA ASP A 150 -0.73 24.21 -1.04
C ASP A 150 -0.38 24.91 0.29
N ALA A 151 -1.27 24.88 1.29
CA ALA A 151 -1.05 25.43 2.60
C ALA A 151 0.05 24.64 3.33
N GLY A 152 1.19 25.28 3.55
CA GLY A 152 2.30 24.74 4.32
C GLY A 152 3.56 24.42 3.52
N ALA A 153 3.52 24.51 2.19
CA ALA A 153 4.73 24.35 1.38
C ALA A 153 5.69 25.53 1.59
N THR A 154 6.97 25.23 1.83
CA THR A 154 8.06 26.21 1.87
C THR A 154 9.14 25.83 0.87
N LEU A 155 9.63 26.82 0.12
CA LEU A 155 10.74 26.61 -0.80
C LEU A 155 12.03 26.60 0.03
N SER A 156 12.66 25.44 0.16
CA SER A 156 13.93 25.29 0.87
C SER A 156 15.08 25.82 0.03
N GLU A 157 15.26 25.27 -1.17
CA GLU A 157 16.35 25.62 -2.06
C GLU A 157 16.06 25.28 -3.53
N THR A 158 16.98 25.69 -4.40
CA THR A 158 17.06 25.25 -5.79
C THR A 158 18.33 24.45 -5.97
N LEU A 159 18.23 23.26 -6.55
CA LEU A 159 19.36 22.36 -6.78
C LEU A 159 19.55 22.05 -8.27
N GLU A 160 20.71 21.50 -8.61
CA GLU A 160 20.97 20.89 -9.93
C GLU A 160 20.62 19.40 -9.82
N LEU A 161 19.72 18.93 -10.69
CA LEU A 161 19.26 17.55 -10.77
C LEU A 161 20.29 16.68 -11.51
N ASP A 162 20.17 15.36 -11.39
CA ASP A 162 21.10 14.39 -12.01
C ASP A 162 21.13 14.47 -13.55
N ASP A 163 20.06 14.95 -14.17
CA ASP A 163 19.97 15.21 -15.61
C ASP A 163 20.58 16.56 -16.03
N GLY A 164 21.12 17.33 -15.09
CA GLY A 164 21.70 18.65 -15.27
C GLY A 164 20.68 19.80 -15.35
N THR A 165 19.39 19.52 -15.19
CA THR A 165 18.34 20.54 -15.08
C THR A 165 18.28 21.11 -13.67
N LYS A 166 17.49 22.17 -13.45
CA LYS A 166 17.29 22.73 -12.11
C LYS A 166 16.05 22.11 -11.47
N GLY A 167 16.07 21.94 -10.15
CA GLY A 167 14.94 21.50 -9.35
C GLY A 167 14.63 22.45 -8.19
N TYR A 168 13.37 22.55 -7.82
CA TYR A 168 12.88 23.21 -6.62
C TYR A 168 12.67 22.19 -5.51
N VAL A 169 13.21 22.45 -4.33
CA VAL A 169 12.98 21.61 -3.13
C VAL A 169 11.90 22.26 -2.28
N LEU A 170 10.73 21.63 -2.25
CA LEU A 170 9.60 22.05 -1.43
C LEU A 170 9.55 21.18 -0.17
N LEU A 171 9.45 21.83 0.99
CA LEU A 171 9.23 21.18 2.28
C LEU A 171 7.80 21.48 2.73
N TYR A 172 7.10 20.46 3.20
CA TYR A 172 5.76 20.59 3.74
C TYR A 172 5.83 20.27 5.22
N ASP A 173 5.52 21.27 6.06
CA ASP A 173 5.26 21.01 7.48
C ASP A 173 4.06 20.06 7.58
N GLN A 174 4.15 19.08 8.49
CA GLN A 174 3.24 17.94 8.57
C GLN A 174 1.80 18.29 8.20
N PRO A 175 1.19 17.59 7.21
CA PRO A 175 -0.22 17.80 6.94
C PRO A 175 -0.99 17.48 8.22
N ASP A 176 -1.84 18.41 8.67
CA ASP A 176 -2.79 18.17 9.77
C ASP A 176 -3.46 16.79 9.59
N GLN A 177 -3.73 16.10 10.70
CA GLN A 177 -4.35 14.77 10.79
C GLN A 177 -5.71 14.67 10.06
N GLY A 178 -5.65 14.58 8.74
CA GLY A 178 -6.81 14.56 7.84
C GLY A 178 -6.43 14.51 6.35
N SER A 179 -5.16 14.28 6.03
CA SER A 179 -4.70 13.99 4.67
C SER A 179 -4.87 12.49 4.36
N GLY A 180 -4.89 12.10 3.08
CA GLY A 180 -5.06 10.70 2.65
C GLY A 180 -4.04 9.71 3.25
N MET A 181 -2.98 10.19 3.89
CA MET A 181 -2.03 9.40 4.66
C MET A 181 -2.62 8.76 5.94
N GLU A 182 -3.73 9.27 6.49
CA GLU A 182 -4.38 8.62 7.65
C GLU A 182 -4.84 7.20 7.33
N GLY A 183 -5.29 6.95 6.09
CA GLY A 183 -5.66 5.61 5.63
C GLY A 183 -4.48 4.64 5.61
N PHE A 184 -3.25 5.14 5.56
CA PHE A 184 -2.03 4.34 5.59
C PHE A 184 -1.39 4.28 6.98
N GLY A 185 -1.92 5.01 7.97
CA GLY A 185 -1.45 4.96 9.37
C GLY A 185 -0.02 5.48 9.58
N PHE A 186 0.51 6.32 8.68
CA PHE A 186 1.87 6.82 8.83
C PHE A 186 1.98 7.80 10.00
N PRO A 187 2.95 7.62 10.92
CA PRO A 187 3.23 8.63 11.93
C PRO A 187 3.64 9.91 11.21
N GLY A 188 3.13 11.06 11.66
CA GLY A 188 3.40 12.35 11.02
C GLY A 188 4.89 12.51 10.74
N GLY A 189 5.22 12.94 9.52
CA GLY A 189 6.59 13.08 9.03
C GLY A 189 6.78 14.31 8.14
N ASP A 190 8.03 14.72 7.98
CA ASP A 190 8.40 15.82 7.08
C ASP A 190 8.30 15.33 5.64
N LEU A 191 7.50 16.01 4.82
CA LEU A 191 7.40 15.69 3.39
C LEU A 191 8.29 16.62 2.59
N THR A 192 9.20 16.04 1.81
CA THR A 192 10.04 16.75 0.84
C THR A 192 9.61 16.38 -0.57
N ARG A 193 9.41 17.38 -1.44
CA ARG A 193 9.12 17.20 -2.87
C ARG A 193 10.14 17.94 -3.70
N VAL A 194 10.72 17.27 -4.69
CA VAL A 194 11.60 17.87 -5.69
C VAL A 194 10.84 18.04 -6.99
N VAL A 195 10.78 19.26 -7.51
CA VAL A 195 10.03 19.62 -8.73
C VAL A 195 10.98 20.15 -9.79
N GLY A 196 10.91 19.64 -11.02
CA GLY A 196 11.70 20.14 -12.14
C GLY A 196 11.38 21.60 -12.46
N ALA A 197 12.39 22.45 -12.64
CA ALA A 197 12.18 23.88 -12.83
C ALA A 197 11.74 24.25 -14.27
N ASP A 198 12.00 23.37 -15.24
CA ASP A 198 11.70 23.61 -16.65
C ASP A 198 10.32 23.09 -17.06
N ASP A 199 9.85 22.01 -16.43
CA ASP A 199 8.60 21.32 -16.77
C ASP A 199 7.60 21.20 -15.61
N PHE A 200 7.99 21.63 -14.41
CA PHE A 200 7.22 21.51 -13.17
C PHE A 200 6.82 20.07 -12.82
N LEU A 201 7.42 19.04 -13.42
CA LEU A 201 7.10 17.67 -13.08
C LEU A 201 7.84 17.25 -11.81
N THR A 202 7.14 16.53 -10.92
CA THR A 202 7.74 15.97 -9.70
C THR A 202 8.88 15.02 -10.09
N ARG A 203 10.05 15.16 -9.50
CA ARG A 203 11.18 14.24 -9.70
C ARG A 203 11.29 13.27 -8.56
N GLU A 204 11.05 13.74 -7.34
CA GLU A 204 11.25 12.94 -6.15
C GLU A 204 10.27 13.38 -5.06
N VAL A 205 9.80 12.42 -4.26
CA VAL A 205 9.10 12.68 -3.00
C VAL A 205 9.69 11.82 -1.91
N ARG A 206 9.93 12.43 -0.76
CA ARG A 206 10.39 11.76 0.45
C ARG A 206 9.46 12.06 1.61
N ILE A 207 9.18 11.06 2.41
CA ILE A 207 8.54 11.19 3.71
C ILE A 207 9.58 10.78 4.74
N GLY A 208 10.07 11.74 5.51
CA GLY A 208 10.97 11.50 6.62
C GLY A 208 10.19 11.36 7.92
N VAL A 209 10.54 10.38 8.74
CA VAL A 209 10.00 10.24 10.10
C VAL A 209 11.13 10.37 11.11
N GLU A 210 10.86 11.03 12.23
CA GLU A 210 11.82 11.13 13.33
C GLU A 210 11.84 9.82 14.12
N GLY A 211 12.99 9.15 14.13
CA GLY A 211 13.20 7.94 14.92
C GLY A 211 13.29 8.20 16.43
N LEU A 212 13.32 7.13 17.22
CA LEU A 212 13.44 7.21 18.68
C LEU A 212 14.74 7.89 19.17
N ASP A 213 15.75 7.95 18.31
CA ASP A 213 17.03 8.63 18.52
C ASP A 213 17.04 10.11 18.08
N ASN A 214 15.89 10.64 17.66
CA ASN A 214 15.73 11.96 17.02
C ASN A 214 16.50 12.09 15.69
N GLU A 215 16.81 10.98 15.03
CA GLU A 215 17.33 10.99 13.66
C GLU A 215 16.16 10.90 12.68
N VAL A 216 16.08 11.85 11.74
CA VAL A 216 15.11 11.77 10.65
C VAL A 216 15.58 10.73 9.64
N ARG A 217 14.73 9.75 9.36
CA ARG A 217 14.99 8.69 8.37
C ARG A 217 13.90 8.73 7.31
N ASP A 218 14.30 8.54 6.05
CA ASP A 218 13.36 8.38 4.96
C ASP A 218 12.56 7.09 5.19
N LEU A 219 11.27 7.26 5.50
CA LEU A 219 10.29 6.17 5.55
C LEU A 219 9.91 5.74 4.15
N LEU A 220 9.67 6.71 3.27
CA LEU A 220 9.31 6.50 1.89
C LEU A 220 10.11 7.47 1.02
N ALA A 221 10.76 6.96 -0.01
CA ALA A 221 11.34 7.77 -1.08
C ALA A 221 10.82 7.26 -2.42
N ILE A 222 10.23 8.12 -3.22
CA ILE A 222 9.72 7.80 -4.57
C ILE A 222 10.42 8.71 -5.57
N THR A 223 11.10 8.13 -6.56
CA THR A 223 11.72 8.83 -7.69
C THR A 223 10.94 8.56 -8.96
N TYR A 224 10.58 9.62 -9.68
CA TYR A 224 9.80 9.55 -10.91
C TYR A 224 10.67 9.79 -12.14
N HIS A 225 10.40 9.05 -13.19
CA HIS A 225 11.14 9.10 -14.45
C HIS A 225 10.22 8.73 -15.63
N GLY A 226 10.74 8.82 -16.85
CA GLY A 226 10.02 8.39 -18.06
C GLY A 226 8.69 9.11 -18.32
N TYR A 227 8.56 10.38 -17.93
CA TYR A 227 7.33 11.15 -18.14
C TYR A 227 6.92 11.20 -19.62
N ASN A 228 5.64 10.92 -19.86
CA ASN A 228 5.00 10.81 -21.19
C ASN A 228 5.59 9.73 -22.10
N GLU A 229 6.36 8.79 -21.56
CA GLU A 229 6.65 7.56 -22.28
C GLU A 229 5.38 6.73 -22.40
N VAL A 230 5.15 6.17 -23.59
CA VAL A 230 4.02 5.28 -23.85
C VAL A 230 4.47 3.86 -23.48
N TYR A 231 3.80 3.25 -22.50
CA TYR A 231 4.04 1.87 -22.12
C TYR A 231 2.87 1.01 -22.61
N GLU A 232 3.16 0.07 -23.51
CA GLU A 232 2.19 -0.96 -23.88
C GLU A 232 2.14 -2.02 -22.77
N ILE A 233 1.09 -1.96 -21.94
CA ILE A 233 0.84 -2.91 -20.86
C ILE A 233 -0.26 -3.86 -21.34
N GLU A 234 0.13 -5.09 -21.68
CA GLU A 234 -0.79 -6.13 -22.14
C GLU A 234 -1.10 -7.13 -21.02
N PRO A 235 -2.33 -7.66 -20.95
CA PRO A 235 -2.64 -8.72 -19.99
C PRO A 235 -1.81 -9.98 -20.27
N PRO A 236 -1.48 -10.77 -19.24
CA PRO A 236 -0.76 -12.02 -19.45
C PRO A 236 -1.57 -12.97 -20.34
N GLN A 237 -0.89 -13.61 -21.30
CA GLN A 237 -1.53 -14.53 -22.26
C GLN A 237 -2.10 -15.79 -21.58
N GLU A 238 -1.47 -16.22 -20.49
CA GLU A 238 -1.88 -17.38 -19.70
C GLU A 238 -1.94 -16.98 -18.23
N TYR A 239 -3.11 -17.15 -17.60
CA TYR A 239 -3.31 -16.89 -16.18
C TYR A 239 -4.34 -17.87 -15.60
N ILE A 240 -4.23 -18.12 -14.30
CA ILE A 240 -5.25 -18.82 -13.51
C ILE A 240 -6.17 -17.76 -12.94
N THR A 241 -7.46 -17.86 -13.20
CA THR A 241 -8.44 -17.07 -12.45
C THR A 241 -8.52 -17.73 -11.08
N LEU A 242 -8.13 -17.01 -10.04
CA LEU A 242 -8.44 -17.45 -8.69
C LEU A 242 -9.96 -17.63 -8.64
N PRO A 243 -10.47 -18.73 -8.05
CA PRO A 243 -11.92 -18.86 -7.90
C PRO A 243 -12.41 -17.56 -7.29
N ASP A 244 -13.44 -16.96 -7.89
CA ASP A 244 -14.15 -15.86 -7.25
C ASP A 244 -14.39 -16.36 -5.82
N PHE A 245 -13.75 -15.72 -4.84
CA PHE A 245 -14.16 -15.90 -3.45
C PHE A 245 -15.66 -15.69 -3.51
N PRO A 246 -16.44 -16.74 -3.21
CA PRO A 246 -17.79 -16.83 -3.71
C PRO A 246 -18.48 -15.53 -3.28
N ASP A 247 -18.92 -14.78 -4.28
CA ASP A 247 -19.71 -13.58 -4.09
C ASP A 247 -21.05 -14.11 -3.59
N ASP A 248 -21.09 -14.38 -2.28
CA ASP A 248 -22.12 -15.12 -1.56
C ASP A 248 -23.44 -14.34 -1.50
N GLY A 249 -23.74 -13.51 -2.51
CA GLY A 249 -24.80 -12.53 -2.41
C GLY A 249 -24.61 -11.66 -1.18
N PHE A 250 -23.37 -11.24 -0.92
CA PHE A 250 -23.04 -10.33 0.16
C PHE A 250 -23.55 -8.93 -0.19
N GLU A 251 -24.87 -8.75 -0.14
CA GLU A 251 -25.37 -7.47 0.35
C GLU A 251 -24.70 -7.30 1.71
N PRO A 252 -23.91 -6.23 1.97
CA PRO A 252 -23.35 -6.01 3.29
C PRO A 252 -24.51 -5.99 4.28
N GLY A 253 -24.73 -7.14 4.92
CA GLY A 253 -25.54 -7.24 6.10
C GLY A 253 -24.92 -6.23 7.05
N SER A 254 -25.76 -5.39 7.63
CA SER A 254 -25.31 -4.32 8.53
C SER A 254 -24.77 -4.85 9.86
N SER A 255 -24.13 -6.02 9.88
CA SER A 255 -23.38 -6.55 11.01
C SER A 255 -22.04 -5.82 11.01
N GLU A 256 -21.77 -5.10 12.09
CA GLU A 256 -20.41 -4.64 12.36
C GLU A 256 -19.52 -5.89 12.46
N PRO A 257 -18.27 -5.87 11.97
CA PRO A 257 -17.37 -7.02 12.08
C PRO A 257 -17.15 -7.43 13.54
N PRO A 258 -16.87 -8.71 13.83
CA PRO A 258 -16.59 -9.17 15.18
C PRO A 258 -15.43 -8.38 15.81
N THR A 259 -15.61 -7.87 17.01
CA THR A 259 -14.57 -7.16 17.77
C THR A 259 -14.17 -7.98 18.97
N ILE A 260 -12.88 -7.94 19.35
CA ILE A 260 -12.42 -8.57 20.59
C ILE A 260 -12.90 -7.71 21.77
N LEU A 261 -13.71 -8.31 22.64
CA LEU A 261 -14.23 -7.67 23.86
C LEU A 261 -13.25 -7.76 25.03
N GLY A 262 -12.39 -8.77 25.03
CA GLY A 262 -11.40 -8.97 26.08
C GLY A 262 -10.83 -10.37 26.13
N LEU A 263 -9.90 -10.55 27.07
CA LEU A 263 -9.25 -11.80 27.36
C LEU A 263 -9.48 -12.18 28.83
N ALA A 264 -9.59 -13.48 29.09
CA ALA A 264 -9.74 -14.02 30.44
C ALA A 264 -9.09 -15.40 30.56
N THR A 265 -8.69 -15.79 31.78
CA THR A 265 -8.22 -17.14 32.07
C THR A 265 -9.39 -17.98 32.60
N ASN A 266 -9.59 -19.20 32.08
CA ASN A 266 -10.65 -20.10 32.56
C ASN A 266 -10.23 -20.91 33.81
N GLU A 267 -11.08 -21.82 34.29
CA GLU A 267 -10.80 -22.64 35.49
C GLU A 267 -9.63 -23.63 35.30
N ASP A 268 -9.34 -23.99 34.04
CA ASP A 268 -8.27 -24.92 33.66
C ASP A 268 -6.92 -24.20 33.44
N GLY A 269 -6.91 -22.86 33.44
CA GLY A 269 -5.71 -22.05 33.18
C GLY A 269 -5.54 -21.63 31.72
N ASP A 270 -6.46 -22.02 30.84
CA ASP A 270 -6.43 -21.66 29.42
C ASP A 270 -6.89 -20.23 29.17
N ILE A 271 -6.41 -19.64 28.08
CA ILE A 271 -6.78 -18.27 27.71
C ILE A 271 -8.03 -18.27 26.84
N GLN A 272 -9.01 -17.45 27.20
CA GLN A 272 -10.22 -17.21 26.45
C GLN A 272 -10.18 -15.83 25.80
N VAL A 273 -10.40 -15.77 24.49
CA VAL A 273 -10.59 -14.53 23.72
C VAL A 273 -12.08 -14.41 23.42
N MET A 274 -12.69 -13.34 23.92
CA MET A 274 -14.12 -13.07 23.78
C MET A 274 -14.38 -12.11 22.63
N PHE A 275 -15.36 -12.42 21.79
CA PHE A 275 -15.77 -11.62 20.64
C PHE A 275 -17.17 -11.02 20.84
N SER A 276 -17.50 -9.95 20.12
CA SER A 276 -18.84 -9.35 20.13
C SER A 276 -19.92 -10.26 19.56
N GLU A 277 -19.52 -11.24 18.74
CA GLU A 277 -20.39 -12.22 18.09
C GLU A 277 -19.62 -13.51 17.76
N PRO A 278 -20.33 -14.58 17.36
CA PRO A 278 -19.69 -15.86 17.05
C PRO A 278 -18.71 -15.80 15.87
N VAL A 279 -17.54 -16.40 16.06
CA VAL A 279 -16.49 -16.52 15.04
C VAL A 279 -16.24 -17.98 14.68
N HIS A 280 -16.08 -18.24 13.39
CA HIS A 280 -15.69 -19.51 12.81
C HIS A 280 -14.21 -19.47 12.48
N VAL A 281 -13.50 -20.50 12.91
CA VAL A 281 -12.08 -20.71 12.63
C VAL A 281 -11.94 -21.81 11.59
N GLN A 282 -11.19 -21.52 10.53
CA GLN A 282 -10.70 -22.48 9.55
C GLN A 282 -9.17 -22.50 9.60
N GLY A 283 -8.58 -23.69 9.48
CA GLY A 283 -7.14 -23.88 9.61
C GLY A 283 -6.60 -23.75 11.05
N GLU A 284 -5.31 -23.47 11.16
CA GLU A 284 -4.59 -23.27 12.42
C GLU A 284 -4.59 -21.80 12.83
N VAL A 285 -5.05 -21.52 14.04
CA VAL A 285 -4.98 -20.19 14.68
C VAL A 285 -4.27 -20.35 16.01
N GLU A 286 -3.31 -19.46 16.27
CA GLU A 286 -2.60 -19.40 17.54
C GLU A 286 -2.80 -18.03 18.20
N LEU A 287 -2.76 -17.98 19.53
CA LEU A 287 -2.70 -16.75 20.31
C LEU A 287 -1.23 -16.40 20.57
N TYR A 288 -0.78 -15.26 20.06
CA TYR A 288 0.61 -14.85 20.13
C TYR A 288 0.93 -14.22 21.49
N VAL A 289 1.86 -14.85 22.20
CA VAL A 289 2.45 -14.40 23.45
C VAL A 289 3.77 -13.73 23.11
N LEU A 290 3.91 -12.46 23.47
CA LEU A 290 5.16 -11.73 23.42
C LEU A 290 5.92 -11.90 24.74
N ASP A 291 7.14 -12.41 24.63
CA ASP A 291 8.14 -12.40 25.70
C ASP A 291 9.34 -11.56 25.24
N PRO A 292 9.62 -10.44 25.92
CA PRO A 292 10.73 -9.55 25.58
C PRO A 292 12.10 -10.25 25.56
N ALA A 293 12.26 -11.36 26.28
CA ALA A 293 13.52 -12.08 26.37
C ALA A 293 13.70 -13.16 25.29
N THR A 294 12.61 -13.71 24.72
CA THR A 294 12.66 -14.90 23.85
C THR A 294 12.05 -14.70 22.46
N GLY A 295 11.42 -13.56 22.16
CA GLY A 295 10.87 -13.25 20.84
C GLY A 295 9.45 -13.80 20.59
N GLY A 296 8.79 -14.28 21.66
CA GLY A 296 7.40 -14.72 21.65
C GLY A 296 7.14 -16.11 21.07
N TRP A 297 5.90 -16.59 21.25
CA TRP A 297 5.43 -17.90 20.78
C TRP A 297 3.90 -17.91 20.64
N GLY A 298 3.36 -18.87 19.88
CA GLY A 298 1.91 -19.08 19.74
C GLY A 298 1.36 -20.15 20.68
N LEU A 299 0.20 -19.89 21.29
CA LEU A 299 -0.63 -20.87 22.00
C LEU A 299 -1.66 -21.43 21.01
N PRO A 300 -1.76 -22.75 20.81
CA PRO A 300 -2.70 -23.33 19.86
C PRO A 300 -4.15 -23.21 20.33
N LEU A 301 -5.07 -23.05 19.39
CA LEU A 301 -6.50 -23.07 19.66
C LEU A 301 -6.95 -24.46 20.16
N LEU A 302 -7.57 -24.51 21.35
CA LEU A 302 -8.23 -25.70 21.89
C LEU A 302 -9.65 -25.88 21.36
N GLY A 303 -10.38 -24.78 21.15
CA GLY A 303 -11.75 -24.83 20.65
C GLY A 303 -12.48 -23.49 20.74
N GLY A 304 -13.78 -23.52 20.41
CA GLY A 304 -14.64 -22.33 20.42
C GLY A 304 -15.09 -21.83 19.05
N SER A 305 -14.65 -22.49 17.96
CA SER A 305 -15.15 -22.19 16.60
C SER A 305 -16.68 -22.33 16.53
N GLY A 306 -17.34 -21.33 15.93
CA GLY A 306 -18.79 -21.16 15.89
C GLY A 306 -19.40 -20.58 17.17
N THR A 307 -18.58 -20.01 18.07
CA THR A 307 -19.02 -19.34 19.30
C THR A 307 -18.35 -17.97 19.44
N ASP A 308 -18.83 -17.17 20.40
CA ASP A 308 -18.27 -15.85 20.73
C ASP A 308 -17.01 -15.94 21.61
N THR A 309 -16.48 -17.14 21.88
CA THR A 309 -15.32 -17.33 22.74
C THR A 309 -14.39 -18.38 22.15
N LEU A 310 -13.15 -17.99 21.82
CA LEU A 310 -12.08 -18.92 21.47
C LEU A 310 -11.24 -19.24 22.70
N THR A 311 -10.85 -20.50 22.88
CA THR A 311 -10.03 -20.96 24.02
C THR A 311 -8.70 -21.51 23.50
N PHE A 312 -7.59 -21.08 24.09
CA PHE A 312 -6.22 -21.38 23.68
C PHE A 312 -5.45 -22.09 24.80
N ASP A 313 -4.65 -23.10 24.42
CA ASP A 313 -3.91 -23.96 25.34
C ASP A 313 -2.74 -23.21 25.97
N ALA A 314 -2.89 -22.82 27.25
CA ALA A 314 -1.84 -22.13 27.99
C ALA A 314 -0.66 -23.05 28.38
N ASP A 315 -0.89 -24.36 28.41
CA ASP A 315 0.07 -25.39 28.82
C ASP A 315 0.56 -26.22 27.62
N ALA A 316 0.45 -25.66 26.41
CA ALA A 316 0.79 -26.34 25.16
C ALA A 316 2.20 -26.96 25.18
N GLU A 317 2.29 -28.25 24.86
CA GLU A 317 3.54 -29.01 24.95
C GLU A 317 4.63 -28.38 24.07
N GLY A 318 5.79 -28.10 24.68
CA GLY A 318 6.94 -27.52 23.98
C GLY A 318 6.93 -25.99 23.89
N ARG A 319 5.91 -25.30 24.45
CA ARG A 319 5.91 -23.85 24.63
C ARG A 319 6.42 -23.47 26.04
N PRO A 320 7.06 -22.30 26.21
CA PRO A 320 7.34 -21.77 27.54
C PRO A 320 6.05 -21.57 28.35
N PRO A 321 6.08 -21.78 29.68
CA PRO A 321 4.91 -21.53 30.51
C PRO A 321 4.59 -20.03 30.55
N LEU A 322 3.30 -19.69 30.61
CA LEU A 322 2.88 -18.31 30.85
C LEU A 322 3.29 -17.88 32.27
N VAL A 323 3.87 -16.68 32.38
CA VAL A 323 4.33 -16.10 33.63
C VAL A 323 3.41 -14.95 34.03
N LEU A 324 2.81 -15.09 35.21
CA LEU A 324 1.90 -14.11 35.80
C LEU A 324 2.55 -12.72 35.87
N GLY A 325 1.90 -11.72 35.30
CA GLY A 325 2.38 -10.34 35.29
C GLY A 325 3.54 -10.05 34.33
N GLU A 326 4.01 -11.04 33.55
CA GLU A 326 5.14 -10.90 32.64
C GLU A 326 4.79 -11.28 31.20
N SER A 327 4.04 -12.37 30.98
CA SER A 327 3.62 -12.78 29.63
C SER A 327 2.57 -11.82 29.07
N GLN A 328 2.84 -11.26 27.89
CA GLN A 328 1.92 -10.36 27.20
C GLN A 328 1.27 -11.07 26.02
N ILE A 329 -0.04 -11.02 25.92
CA ILE A 329 -0.76 -11.44 24.72
C ILE A 329 -0.85 -10.26 23.77
N ALA A 330 -0.34 -10.44 22.55
CA ALA A 330 -0.15 -9.36 21.59
C ALA A 330 -0.95 -9.52 20.29
N GLY A 331 -1.60 -10.67 20.06
CA GLY A 331 -2.41 -10.85 18.85
C GLY A 331 -2.83 -12.29 18.59
N LEU A 332 -3.48 -12.51 17.45
CA LEU A 332 -3.67 -13.82 16.84
C LEU A 332 -2.68 -14.00 15.68
N THR A 333 -2.21 -15.22 15.48
CA THR A 333 -1.37 -15.61 14.34
C THR A 333 -1.98 -16.78 13.58
N PHE A 334 -1.69 -16.85 12.28
CA PHE A 334 -2.28 -17.79 11.33
C PHE A 334 -1.15 -18.55 10.62
N PRO A 335 -0.64 -19.65 11.20
CA PRO A 335 0.55 -20.34 10.67
C PRO A 335 0.31 -21.04 9.32
N GLY A 336 -0.94 -21.36 8.99
CA GLY A 336 -1.33 -22.02 7.74
C GLY A 336 -1.80 -21.03 6.67
N ALA A 337 -1.50 -21.33 5.40
CA ALA A 337 -1.94 -20.50 4.27
C ALA A 337 -3.48 -20.50 4.08
N ASP A 338 -4.16 -21.52 4.57
CA ASP A 338 -5.63 -21.65 4.54
C ASP A 338 -6.28 -21.28 5.90
N SER A 339 -5.51 -20.66 6.81
CA SER A 339 -5.98 -20.29 8.15
C SER A 339 -6.70 -18.95 8.15
N GLU A 340 -7.89 -18.91 8.73
CA GLU A 340 -8.74 -17.72 8.81
C GLU A 340 -9.68 -17.74 10.02
N ILE A 341 -10.19 -16.57 10.36
CA ILE A 341 -11.24 -16.37 11.34
C ILE A 341 -12.26 -15.37 10.79
N ALA A 342 -13.54 -15.71 10.82
CA ALA A 342 -14.61 -14.85 10.32
C ALA A 342 -15.93 -15.12 11.06
N ASP A 343 -16.88 -14.19 11.08
CA ASP A 343 -18.23 -14.46 11.60
C ASP A 343 -19.06 -15.36 10.65
N ALA A 344 -20.35 -15.53 10.94
CA ALA A 344 -21.25 -16.30 10.09
C ALA A 344 -21.52 -15.64 8.72
N ASP A 345 -21.24 -14.34 8.62
CA ASP A 345 -21.35 -13.54 7.41
C ASP A 345 -19.97 -13.47 6.70
N GLY A 346 -18.90 -14.05 7.22
CA GLY A 346 -17.58 -13.96 6.57
C GLY A 346 -16.85 -12.63 6.81
N ASN A 347 -17.33 -11.78 7.73
CA ASN A 347 -16.58 -10.60 8.15
C ASN A 347 -15.39 -10.99 9.01
N TRP A 348 -14.24 -10.38 8.72
CA TRP A 348 -13.02 -10.57 9.47
C TRP A 348 -13.09 -9.79 10.78
N PRO A 349 -12.67 -10.38 11.91
CA PRO A 349 -12.67 -9.65 13.16
C PRO A 349 -11.70 -8.47 13.14
N ILE A 350 -12.09 -7.39 13.80
CA ILE A 350 -11.16 -6.32 14.15
C ILE A 350 -10.29 -6.85 15.29
N LEU A 351 -9.04 -7.19 14.95
CA LEU A 351 -8.05 -7.76 15.86
C LEU A 351 -7.28 -6.69 16.67
N ASP A 352 -7.91 -5.56 16.93
CA ASP A 352 -7.31 -4.48 17.73
C ASP A 352 -7.60 -4.74 19.22
N PHE A 353 -6.57 -5.12 19.97
CA PHE A 353 -6.65 -5.16 21.43
C PHE A 353 -5.33 -4.70 22.05
N GLU A 354 -5.44 -3.89 23.10
CA GLU A 354 -4.27 -3.47 23.89
C GLU A 354 -3.54 -4.71 24.43
N PRO A 355 -2.19 -4.73 24.42
CA PRO A 355 -1.43 -5.86 24.95
C PRO A 355 -1.92 -6.27 26.33
N TRP A 356 -2.42 -7.49 26.45
CA TRP A 356 -3.00 -7.99 27.70
C TRP A 356 -1.95 -8.75 28.48
N THR A 357 -1.72 -8.36 29.73
CA THR A 357 -0.77 -9.07 30.60
C THR A 357 -1.47 -10.23 31.27
N TYR A 358 -0.87 -11.41 31.27
CA TYR A 358 -1.43 -12.60 31.90
C TYR A 358 -1.59 -12.42 33.42
N GLU A 359 -2.83 -12.43 33.92
CA GLU A 359 -3.22 -12.11 35.32
C GLU A 359 -3.72 -13.29 36.17
#